data_AF-A0A9C6U0S7-F1
#
_entry.id   AF-A0A9C6U0S7-F1
#
_cell.length_a   1.000
_cell.length_b   1.000
_cell.length_c   1.000
_cell.angle_alpha   90.00
_cell.angle_beta   90.00
_cell.angle_gamma   90.00
#
_symmetry.space_group_name_H-M   'P 1'
#
loop_
_entity.id
_entity.type
_entity.pdbx_description
1 polymer ?
#
loop_
_entity_poly.entity_id
_entity_poly.type
_entity_poly.pdbx_seq_one_letter_code
_entity_poly.pdbx_strand_id
1 'polypeptide(L)'
;MEHAARGGSGEIYPEPDTEKTIMGSVVYCIHHKDGCKWSDELRKLKAHLNVCKHDTAACSNGCGAQIPRVLMEDHLKYTCPERRTRCEFCGQDFTGHTLENHAGSCGYEPLYCENKCGLKVQRRHLSPHKSNDCAKRLVGCRYCSKEFVADTLPTHVTKCGRVPVTCPNHCEAGLLAREDLDGHLKDHCPSLLVPCSFREAGCRFKGLRHSLDKHLDESTKSHLNLMCTVVNKQQHQITSLKSALQRLSLNQTGTLVWKISDYTLKMSEAKTKEGMELVSPPFYTSQYGYKLQASVFLNGNGAGEGTHMSVYIKILPGEYDALLRWPFAHSVSFTLFDQSSVPEKACNIVESFIPDPTWKNFQRPSKEPDSLGFGFPRFASHEVLKKRHFIKDNTIFLRVKVDPSKIVAV
;
A
#
# COMPACT_ATOMS: atom_id res chain seq x y z
N MET A 1 76.64 26.88 70.84
CA MET A 1 77.00 27.45 72.14
C MET A 1 76.16 26.72 73.18
N GLU A 2 76.67 25.63 73.75
CA GLU A 2 77.54 25.59 74.94
C GLU A 2 76.76 26.05 76.19
N HIS A 3 76.75 25.37 77.33
CA HIS A 3 77.69 24.42 77.92
C HIS A 3 76.97 23.51 78.93
N ALA A 4 77.65 22.42 79.27
CA ALA A 4 77.36 21.51 80.36
C ALA A 4 77.37 22.18 81.75
N ALA A 5 76.65 21.56 82.70
CA ALA A 5 77.06 21.53 84.10
C ALA A 5 76.62 20.20 84.75
N ARG A 6 77.62 19.47 85.27
CA ARG A 6 77.53 18.48 86.35
C ARG A 6 76.89 19.17 87.58
N GLY A 7 76.22 18.52 88.52
CA GLY A 7 76.19 17.12 88.93
C GLY A 7 76.03 17.14 90.45
N GLY A 8 75.01 16.48 90.99
CA GLY A 8 74.67 16.53 92.41
C GLY A 8 73.86 15.30 92.80
N SER A 9 74.38 14.62 93.81
CA SER A 9 73.87 13.46 94.53
C SER A 9 72.41 13.60 95.00
N GLY A 10 71.62 12.55 94.79
CA GLY A 10 70.34 12.32 95.41
C GLY A 10 69.99 10.84 95.31
N GLU A 11 70.55 10.04 96.22
CA GLU A 11 70.08 8.68 96.46
C GLU A 11 68.61 8.74 96.88
N ILE A 12 67.71 8.28 96.01
CA ILE A 12 66.34 7.95 96.39
C ILE A 12 66.28 6.42 96.43
N TYR A 13 66.47 5.85 97.62
CA TYR A 13 66.23 4.43 97.88
C TYR A 13 64.74 4.13 97.73
N PRO A 14 64.30 3.22 96.83
CA PRO A 14 62.94 2.69 96.87
C PRO A 14 62.86 1.66 98.01
N GLU A 15 62.06 1.96 99.04
CA GLU A 15 61.85 1.05 100.17
C GLU A 15 61.25 -0.30 99.69
N PRO A 16 61.85 -1.45 100.03
CA PRO A 16 61.33 -2.79 99.70
C PRO A 16 59.90 -3.07 100.19
N ASP A 17 59.41 -2.27 101.13
CA ASP A 17 58.05 -2.38 101.65
C ASP A 17 57.00 -1.77 100.71
N THR A 18 57.34 -0.84 99.83
CA THR A 18 56.36 -0.27 98.87
C THR A 18 55.94 -1.26 97.79
N GLU A 19 56.84 -2.07 97.26
CA GLU A 19 56.53 -3.06 96.21
C GLU A 19 55.69 -4.23 96.76
N LYS A 20 55.95 -4.67 98.00
CA LYS A 20 55.11 -5.64 98.70
C LYS A 20 53.71 -5.09 98.97
N THR A 21 53.59 -3.83 99.35
CA THR A 21 52.31 -3.16 99.65
C THR A 21 51.46 -2.98 98.38
N ILE A 22 52.09 -2.65 97.25
CA ILE A 22 51.42 -2.54 95.94
C ILE A 22 50.93 -3.91 95.46
N MET A 23 51.75 -4.96 95.56
CA MET A 23 51.39 -6.31 95.11
C MET A 23 50.32 -6.99 95.99
N GLY A 24 50.16 -6.56 97.23
CA GLY A 24 49.10 -6.96 98.17
C GLY A 24 47.83 -6.10 98.10
N SER A 25 47.82 -5.04 97.29
CA SER A 25 46.64 -4.18 97.15
C SER A 25 45.51 -4.92 96.43
N VAL A 26 44.29 -4.80 96.97
CA VAL A 26 43.09 -5.39 96.35
C VAL A 26 42.75 -4.61 95.08
N VAL A 27 42.73 -5.32 93.96
CA VAL A 27 42.37 -4.78 92.65
C VAL A 27 41.19 -5.55 92.07
N TYR A 28 40.39 -4.86 91.28
CA TYR A 28 39.29 -5.48 90.52
C TYR A 28 39.81 -5.98 89.18
N CYS A 29 39.13 -6.99 88.62
CA CYS A 29 39.38 -7.41 87.25
C CYS A 29 39.23 -6.22 86.29
N ILE A 30 40.09 -6.12 85.28
CA ILE A 30 40.00 -5.08 84.24
C ILE A 30 38.64 -5.11 83.50
N HIS A 31 38.00 -6.28 83.45
CA HIS A 31 36.68 -6.53 82.85
C HIS A 31 35.53 -6.44 83.87
N HIS A 32 35.73 -5.77 85.00
CA HIS A 32 34.69 -5.62 86.03
C HIS A 32 33.44 -4.91 85.51
N LYS A 33 33.62 -3.96 84.58
CA LYS A 33 32.50 -3.26 83.91
C LYS A 33 31.73 -4.16 82.93
N ASP A 34 32.37 -5.19 82.39
CA ASP A 34 31.78 -6.17 81.47
C ASP A 34 31.11 -7.35 82.21
N GLY A 35 31.06 -7.29 83.55
CA GLY A 35 30.35 -8.26 84.39
C GLY A 35 31.25 -9.23 85.16
N CYS A 36 32.59 -9.07 85.11
CA CYS A 36 33.49 -9.89 85.93
C CYS A 36 33.48 -9.45 87.41
N LYS A 37 33.08 -10.33 88.33
CA LYS A 37 32.96 -10.02 89.77
C LYS A 37 34.24 -10.28 90.58
N TRP A 38 35.38 -10.50 89.93
CA TRP A 38 36.61 -10.87 90.63
C TRP A 38 37.33 -9.64 91.20
N SER A 39 37.74 -9.75 92.47
CA SER A 39 38.61 -8.80 93.16
C SER A 39 39.48 -9.54 94.18
N ASP A 40 40.80 -9.35 94.13
CA ASP A 40 41.77 -9.92 95.07
C ASP A 40 43.08 -9.12 94.94
N GLU A 41 44.14 -9.55 95.63
CA GLU A 41 45.48 -8.98 95.57
C GLU A 41 46.03 -8.94 94.13
N LEU A 42 46.71 -7.85 93.78
CA LEU A 42 47.30 -7.62 92.45
C LEU A 42 48.19 -8.79 91.97
N ARG A 43 48.93 -9.45 92.87
CA ARG A 43 49.75 -10.64 92.53
C ARG A 43 48.96 -11.81 91.93
N LYS A 44 47.67 -11.94 92.25
CA LYS A 44 46.79 -13.01 91.76
C LYS A 44 46.00 -12.63 90.49
N LEU A 45 46.03 -11.35 90.08
CA LEU A 45 45.29 -10.87 88.92
C LEU A 45 45.70 -11.60 87.63
N LYS A 46 47.00 -11.85 87.42
CA LYS A 46 47.51 -12.58 86.25
C LYS A 46 46.98 -14.02 86.18
N ALA A 47 46.85 -14.69 87.32
CA ALA A 47 46.28 -16.03 87.39
C ALA A 47 44.77 -16.02 87.11
N HIS A 48 44.06 -14.99 87.58
CA HIS A 48 42.64 -14.80 87.29
C HIS A 48 42.38 -14.51 85.80
N LEU A 49 43.13 -13.62 85.15
CA LEU A 49 42.95 -13.28 83.73
C LEU A 49 43.05 -14.53 82.83
N ASN A 50 43.95 -15.47 83.14
CA ASN A 50 44.07 -16.76 82.45
C ASN A 50 42.83 -17.66 82.54
N VAL A 51 41.89 -17.40 83.45
CA VAL A 51 40.63 -18.15 83.62
C VAL A 51 39.38 -17.25 83.56
N CYS A 52 39.56 -15.95 83.33
CA CYS A 52 38.47 -14.99 83.31
C CYS A 52 37.61 -15.20 82.05
N LYS A 53 36.30 -15.37 82.23
CA LYS A 53 35.35 -15.60 81.13
C LYS A 53 35.24 -14.44 80.14
N HIS A 54 35.53 -13.23 80.60
CA HIS A 54 35.46 -12.00 79.80
C HIS A 54 36.80 -11.63 79.15
N ASP A 55 37.89 -12.24 79.63
CA ASP A 55 39.20 -12.01 79.03
C ASP A 55 39.31 -12.71 77.67
N THR A 56 40.09 -12.11 76.78
CA THR A 56 40.22 -12.61 75.41
C THR A 56 41.20 -13.79 75.36
N ALA A 57 40.88 -14.75 74.50
CA ALA A 57 41.76 -15.86 74.19
C ALA A 57 41.86 -16.02 72.67
N ALA A 58 42.98 -16.58 72.21
CA ALA A 58 43.15 -16.92 70.80
C ALA A 58 42.09 -17.96 70.40
N CYS A 59 41.53 -17.80 69.20
CA CYS A 59 40.55 -18.73 68.66
C CYS A 59 41.09 -20.16 68.61
N SER A 60 40.28 -21.12 69.08
CA SER A 60 40.64 -22.54 69.13
C SER A 60 40.84 -23.18 67.74
N ASN A 61 40.19 -22.63 66.70
CA ASN A 61 40.37 -23.07 65.31
C ASN A 61 41.56 -22.36 64.61
N GLY A 62 42.32 -21.52 65.32
CA GLY A 62 43.54 -20.92 64.77
C GLY A 62 43.32 -19.79 63.76
N CYS A 63 42.14 -19.15 63.72
CA CYS A 63 41.86 -18.05 62.77
C CYS A 63 42.61 -16.74 63.06
N GLY A 64 43.42 -16.67 64.12
CA GLY A 64 44.19 -15.49 64.52
C GLY A 64 43.44 -14.42 65.33
N ALA A 65 42.11 -14.52 65.47
CA ALA A 65 41.31 -13.57 66.24
C ALA A 65 41.42 -13.80 67.77
N GLN A 66 41.39 -12.72 68.54
CA GLN A 66 41.31 -12.72 70.01
C GLN A 66 39.85 -12.51 70.42
N ILE A 67 39.22 -13.54 70.99
CA ILE A 67 37.78 -13.57 71.28
C ILE A 67 37.57 -13.71 72.78
N PRO A 68 36.69 -12.91 73.42
CA PRO A 68 36.30 -13.13 74.81
C PRO A 68 35.83 -14.57 75.02
N ARG A 69 36.31 -15.26 76.05
CA ARG A 69 36.01 -16.69 76.24
C ARG A 69 34.51 -16.99 76.28
N VAL A 70 33.70 -16.05 76.79
CA VAL A 70 32.22 -16.14 76.80
C VAL A 70 31.60 -16.16 75.40
N LEU A 71 32.23 -15.55 74.39
CA LEU A 71 31.75 -15.51 73.00
C LEU A 71 32.45 -16.54 72.09
N MET A 72 33.33 -17.38 72.65
CA MET A 72 34.13 -18.33 71.86
C MET A 72 33.24 -19.37 71.16
N GLU A 73 32.21 -19.89 71.83
CA GLU A 73 31.29 -20.87 71.23
C GLU A 73 30.53 -20.29 70.02
N ASP A 74 29.99 -19.07 70.17
CA ASP A 74 29.27 -18.37 69.10
C ASP A 74 30.22 -18.01 67.93
N HIS A 75 31.45 -17.60 68.24
CA HIS A 75 32.47 -17.37 67.23
C HIS A 75 32.75 -18.64 66.42
N LEU A 76 33.08 -19.74 67.08
CA LEU A 76 33.41 -21.02 66.43
C LEU A 76 32.24 -21.54 65.57
N LYS A 77 30.99 -21.24 65.96
CA LYS A 77 29.79 -21.72 65.26
C LYS A 77 29.36 -20.85 64.08
N TYR A 78 29.41 -19.52 64.19
CA TYR A 78 28.76 -18.62 63.22
C TYR A 78 29.72 -17.67 62.50
N THR A 79 30.79 -17.20 63.14
CA THR A 79 31.60 -16.08 62.61
C THR A 79 33.05 -16.44 62.32
N CYS A 80 33.56 -17.57 62.85
CA CYS A 80 34.93 -17.99 62.63
C CYS A 80 35.15 -18.33 61.14
N PRO A 81 36.13 -17.71 60.46
CA PRO A 81 36.49 -18.03 59.08
C PRO A 81 37.00 -19.47 58.91
N GLU A 82 37.62 -20.00 59.96
CA GLU A 82 38.15 -21.38 60.03
C GLU A 82 37.15 -22.37 60.64
N ARG A 83 35.86 -22.01 60.76
CA ARG A 83 34.84 -22.97 61.20
C ARG A 83 34.70 -24.11 60.20
N ARG A 84 34.65 -25.34 60.69
CA ARG A 84 34.36 -26.51 59.86
C ARG A 84 32.86 -26.56 59.59
N THR A 85 32.48 -26.41 58.33
CA THR A 85 31.09 -26.40 57.89
C THR A 85 30.92 -27.24 56.62
N ARG A 86 29.74 -27.77 56.40
CA ARG A 86 29.41 -28.59 55.22
C ARG A 86 28.62 -27.75 54.22
N CYS A 87 28.92 -27.92 52.93
CA CYS A 87 28.04 -27.41 51.88
C CYS A 87 26.71 -28.18 51.86
N GLU A 88 25.58 -27.48 51.88
CA GLU A 88 24.24 -28.08 51.91
C GLU A 88 23.90 -28.86 50.63
N PHE A 89 24.59 -28.56 49.51
CA PHE A 89 24.33 -29.20 48.21
C PHE A 89 25.25 -30.38 47.92
N CYS A 90 26.57 -30.22 48.08
CA CYS A 90 27.53 -31.29 47.75
C CYS A 90 27.97 -32.13 48.96
N GLY A 91 27.65 -31.71 50.19
CA GLY A 91 27.98 -32.44 51.41
C GLY A 91 29.47 -32.43 51.79
N GLN A 92 30.34 -31.77 51.01
CA GLN A 92 31.76 -31.66 51.30
C GLN A 92 32.03 -30.67 52.44
N ASP A 93 33.08 -30.95 53.21
CA ASP A 93 33.52 -30.12 54.32
C ASP A 93 34.41 -28.98 53.81
N PHE A 94 34.14 -27.77 54.29
CA PHE A 94 34.85 -26.55 53.99
C PHE A 94 35.13 -25.77 55.27
N THR A 95 36.08 -24.84 55.20
CA THR A 95 36.17 -23.76 56.19
C THR A 95 35.13 -22.69 55.86
N GLY A 96 34.71 -21.87 56.84
CA GLY A 96 33.78 -20.76 56.62
C GLY A 96 34.19 -19.87 55.43
N HIS A 97 35.47 -19.52 55.33
CA HIS A 97 36.00 -18.71 54.23
C HIS A 97 35.95 -19.41 52.86
N THR A 98 36.30 -20.70 52.81
CA THR A 98 36.29 -21.45 51.54
C THR A 98 34.89 -21.81 51.07
N LEU A 99 33.93 -21.93 52.00
CA LEU A 99 32.52 -22.16 51.67
C LEU A 99 31.89 -20.95 50.95
N GLU A 100 32.25 -19.72 51.35
CA GLU A 100 31.75 -18.49 50.67
C GLU A 100 32.19 -18.46 49.19
N ASN A 101 33.44 -18.81 48.90
CA ASN A 101 33.94 -18.93 47.53
C ASN A 101 33.31 -20.12 46.77
N HIS A 102 32.93 -21.19 47.48
CA HIS A 102 32.26 -22.36 46.91
C HIS A 102 30.78 -22.12 46.59
N ALA A 103 30.06 -21.31 47.37
CA ALA A 103 28.62 -21.08 47.24
C ALA A 103 28.21 -20.62 45.83
N GLY A 104 29.09 -19.93 45.12
CA GLY A 104 28.88 -19.48 43.74
C GLY A 104 29.36 -20.44 42.64
N SER A 105 29.94 -21.59 42.96
CA SER A 105 30.53 -22.55 41.99
C SER A 105 30.15 -24.02 42.25
N CYS A 106 29.32 -24.29 43.27
CA CYS A 106 28.91 -25.64 43.63
C CYS A 106 28.21 -26.36 42.46
N GLY A 107 28.84 -27.44 41.96
CA GLY A 107 28.30 -28.24 40.86
C GLY A 107 26.97 -28.95 41.17
N TYR A 108 26.67 -29.16 42.45
CA TYR A 108 25.46 -29.86 42.95
C TYR A 108 24.29 -28.93 43.24
N GLU A 109 24.52 -27.61 43.26
CA GLU A 109 23.48 -26.63 43.47
C GLU A 109 22.42 -26.73 42.35
N PRO A 110 21.13 -26.88 42.69
CA PRO A 110 20.06 -26.94 41.71
C PRO A 110 19.67 -25.53 41.25
N LEU A 111 19.93 -25.22 39.97
CA LEU A 111 19.58 -23.94 39.37
C LEU A 111 18.44 -24.12 38.37
N TYR A 112 17.63 -23.07 38.20
CA TYR A 112 16.63 -23.04 37.15
C TYR A 112 17.30 -22.91 35.77
N CYS A 113 16.77 -23.64 34.80
CA CYS A 113 17.20 -23.48 33.42
C CYS A 113 16.85 -22.07 32.88
N GLU A 114 17.85 -21.38 32.33
CA GLU A 114 17.70 -20.05 31.71
C GLU A 114 16.73 -20.02 30.54
N ASN A 115 16.52 -21.15 29.84
CA ASN A 115 15.53 -21.28 28.77
C ASN A 115 14.07 -21.34 29.30
N LYS A 116 13.87 -21.12 30.61
CA LYS A 116 12.56 -21.10 31.28
C LYS A 116 11.73 -22.36 31.03
N CYS A 117 12.39 -23.52 30.95
CA CYS A 117 11.71 -24.82 30.78
C CYS A 117 11.01 -25.32 32.05
N GLY A 118 11.22 -24.66 33.20
CA GLY A 118 10.62 -25.00 34.50
C GLY A 118 11.39 -26.03 35.33
N LEU A 119 12.41 -26.69 34.76
CA LEU A 119 13.21 -27.68 35.48
C LEU A 119 14.34 -27.03 36.30
N LYS A 120 14.57 -27.58 37.50
CA LYS A 120 15.77 -27.35 38.31
C LYS A 120 16.80 -28.43 37.99
N VAL A 121 17.99 -28.03 37.56
CA VAL A 121 19.07 -28.94 37.15
C VAL A 121 20.32 -28.59 37.94
N GLN A 122 21.07 -29.60 38.38
CA GLN A 122 22.36 -29.39 39.04
C GLN A 122 23.29 -28.62 38.11
N ARG A 123 24.04 -27.64 38.63
CA ARG A 123 24.94 -26.77 37.86
C ARG A 123 25.83 -27.53 36.87
N ARG A 124 26.40 -28.68 37.28
CA ARG A 124 27.25 -29.54 36.42
C ARG A 124 26.55 -30.14 35.20
N HIS A 125 25.22 -30.24 35.23
CA HIS A 125 24.40 -30.80 34.14
C HIS A 125 23.60 -29.72 33.40
N LEU A 126 23.75 -28.43 33.74
CA LEU A 126 23.03 -27.36 33.04
C LEU A 126 23.44 -27.24 31.57
N SER A 127 24.73 -27.29 31.27
CA SER A 127 25.23 -27.21 29.89
C SER A 127 24.69 -28.35 29.00
N PRO A 128 24.85 -29.65 29.37
CA PRO A 128 24.29 -30.73 28.56
C PRO A 128 22.75 -30.71 28.52
N HIS A 129 22.08 -30.29 29.60
CA HIS A 129 20.64 -30.07 29.57
C HIS A 129 20.25 -29.03 28.52
N LYS A 130 20.90 -27.84 28.50
CA LYS A 130 20.59 -26.78 27.55
C LYS A 130 20.80 -27.22 26.10
N SER A 131 21.82 -28.01 25.81
CA SER A 131 22.15 -28.43 24.44
C SER A 131 21.29 -29.59 23.94
N ASN A 132 20.97 -30.58 24.79
CA ASN A 132 20.41 -31.84 24.33
C ASN A 132 19.00 -32.10 24.87
N ASP A 133 18.78 -31.88 26.16
CA ASP A 133 17.59 -32.39 26.86
C ASP A 133 16.48 -31.34 27.02
N CYS A 134 16.83 -30.06 26.98
CA CYS A 134 15.91 -28.97 27.24
C CYS A 134 14.83 -28.93 26.15
N ALA A 135 13.56 -29.11 26.55
CA ALA A 135 12.40 -28.99 25.66
C ALA A 135 12.24 -27.58 25.06
N LYS A 136 12.81 -26.57 25.75
CA LYS A 136 12.84 -25.18 25.30
C LYS A 136 14.16 -24.77 24.62
N ARG A 137 15.02 -25.72 24.23
CA ARG A 137 16.23 -25.41 23.46
C ARG A 137 15.90 -24.91 22.05
N LEU A 138 16.79 -24.13 21.47
CA LEU A 138 16.71 -23.73 20.07
C LEU A 138 17.27 -24.84 19.17
N VAL A 139 16.51 -25.17 18.13
CA VAL A 139 16.87 -26.16 17.11
C VAL A 139 16.61 -25.55 15.75
N GLY A 140 17.60 -25.65 14.85
CA GLY A 140 17.45 -25.23 13.46
C GLY A 140 16.49 -26.13 12.69
N CYS A 141 15.58 -25.54 11.93
CA CYS A 141 14.76 -26.27 10.98
C CYS A 141 15.63 -26.80 9.84
N ARG A 142 15.60 -28.12 9.58
CA ARG A 142 16.39 -28.77 8.51
C ARG A 142 16.09 -28.29 7.09
N TYR A 143 15.01 -27.53 6.89
CA TYR A 143 14.55 -27.07 5.58
C TYR A 143 14.82 -25.58 5.33
N CYS A 144 14.55 -24.72 6.33
CA CYS A 144 14.70 -23.27 6.19
C CYS A 144 15.87 -22.69 7.00
N SER A 145 16.56 -23.52 7.78
CA SER A 145 17.71 -23.17 8.63
C SER A 145 17.44 -22.12 9.72
N LYS A 146 16.19 -21.66 9.88
CA LYS A 146 15.78 -20.77 10.97
C LYS A 146 15.67 -21.53 12.28
N GLU A 147 15.98 -20.87 13.39
CA GLU A 147 15.94 -21.45 14.73
C GLU A 147 14.53 -21.38 15.33
N PHE A 148 14.10 -22.47 15.96
CA PHE A 148 12.84 -22.58 16.66
C PHE A 148 13.02 -23.29 17.99
N VAL A 149 12.10 -23.06 18.93
CA VAL A 149 12.03 -23.84 20.17
C VAL A 149 11.69 -25.28 19.81
N ALA A 150 12.43 -26.27 20.34
CA ALA A 150 12.30 -27.69 20.00
C ALA A 150 10.85 -28.20 20.08
N ASP A 151 10.11 -27.79 21.10
CA ASP A 151 8.69 -28.07 21.32
C ASP A 151 7.78 -27.55 20.17
N THR A 152 8.09 -26.37 19.63
CA THR A 152 7.31 -25.72 18.55
C THR A 152 7.76 -26.11 17.14
N LEU A 153 8.96 -26.67 16.99
CA LEU A 153 9.53 -27.01 15.68
C LEU A 153 8.63 -27.94 14.84
N PRO A 154 7.96 -28.98 15.39
CA PRO A 154 7.01 -29.79 14.62
C PRO A 154 5.88 -28.96 13.98
N THR A 155 5.32 -28.01 14.74
CA THR A 155 4.25 -27.13 14.24
C THR A 155 4.78 -26.19 13.15
N HIS A 156 6.02 -25.71 13.26
CA HIS A 156 6.66 -24.95 12.19
C HIS A 156 6.81 -25.80 10.92
N VAL A 157 7.32 -27.04 11.00
CA VAL A 157 7.53 -27.92 9.84
C VAL A 157 6.24 -28.13 9.04
N THR A 158 5.08 -28.26 9.70
CA THR A 158 3.79 -28.37 9.00
C THR A 158 3.44 -27.15 8.13
N LYS A 159 4.00 -25.97 8.43
CA LYS A 159 3.74 -24.69 7.73
C LYS A 159 4.97 -24.11 7.04
N CYS A 160 6.13 -24.77 7.15
CA CYS A 160 7.39 -24.29 6.61
C CYS A 160 7.35 -24.29 5.07
N GLY A 161 7.63 -23.14 4.46
CA GLY A 161 7.63 -22.96 3.00
C GLY A 161 8.71 -23.78 2.27
N ARG A 162 9.82 -24.09 2.95
CA ARG A 162 10.95 -24.85 2.38
C ARG A 162 10.80 -26.36 2.45
N VAL A 163 9.72 -26.86 3.05
CA VAL A 163 9.46 -28.30 3.07
C VAL A 163 9.18 -28.79 1.65
N PRO A 164 9.90 -29.80 1.15
CA PRO A 164 9.63 -30.38 -0.15
C PRO A 164 8.28 -31.09 -0.15
N VAL A 165 7.44 -30.76 -1.13
CA VAL A 165 6.12 -31.33 -1.39
C VAL A 165 6.06 -31.84 -2.83
N THR A 166 5.21 -32.83 -3.07
CA THR A 166 4.92 -33.30 -4.42
C THR A 166 3.85 -32.43 -5.07
N CYS A 167 3.90 -32.28 -6.39
CA CYS A 167 2.84 -31.61 -7.13
C CYS A 167 1.53 -32.41 -7.01
N PRO A 168 0.40 -31.79 -6.63
CA PRO A 168 -0.91 -32.45 -6.57
C PRO A 168 -1.39 -33.02 -7.91
N ASN A 169 -0.92 -32.46 -9.02
CA ASN A 169 -1.20 -32.96 -10.37
C ASN A 169 -0.20 -34.04 -10.82
N HIS A 170 0.67 -34.51 -9.92
CA HIS A 170 1.66 -35.57 -10.14
C HIS A 170 2.52 -35.37 -11.40
N CYS A 171 2.93 -34.12 -11.67
CA CYS A 171 3.83 -33.84 -12.77
C CYS A 171 5.27 -34.28 -12.48
N GLU A 172 6.09 -34.39 -13.53
CA GLU A 172 7.48 -34.89 -13.46
C GLU A 172 8.49 -33.90 -12.85
N ALA A 173 8.05 -32.72 -12.39
CA ALA A 173 8.93 -31.68 -11.84
C ALA A 173 9.62 -32.06 -10.51
N GLY A 174 9.34 -33.24 -9.96
CA GLY A 174 9.96 -33.74 -8.73
C GLY A 174 9.42 -33.08 -7.46
N LEU A 175 10.27 -32.94 -6.44
CA LEU A 175 9.93 -32.31 -5.16
C LEU A 175 10.09 -30.79 -5.27
N LEU A 176 9.04 -30.05 -4.92
CA LEU A 176 8.98 -28.59 -4.94
C LEU A 176 8.98 -28.05 -3.52
N ALA A 177 9.57 -26.88 -3.25
CA ALA A 177 9.33 -26.21 -1.98
C ALA A 177 7.84 -25.82 -1.88
N ARG A 178 7.23 -26.00 -0.71
CA ARG A 178 5.82 -25.62 -0.47
C ARG A 178 5.51 -24.19 -0.89
N GLU A 179 6.42 -23.24 -0.67
CA GLU A 179 6.24 -21.83 -1.08
C GLU A 179 6.22 -21.63 -2.60
N ASP A 180 6.86 -22.51 -3.37
CA ASP A 180 6.92 -22.44 -4.83
C ASP A 180 5.76 -23.19 -5.51
N LEU A 181 4.98 -23.96 -4.75
CA LEU A 181 3.92 -24.82 -5.30
C LEU A 181 2.85 -24.02 -6.04
N ASP A 182 2.41 -22.89 -5.48
CA ASP A 182 1.36 -22.07 -6.09
C ASP A 182 1.82 -21.45 -7.42
N GLY A 183 3.06 -20.94 -7.46
CA GLY A 183 3.68 -20.43 -8.69
C GLY A 183 3.85 -21.52 -9.74
N HIS A 184 4.31 -22.70 -9.31
CA HIS A 184 4.38 -23.87 -10.19
C HIS A 184 3.01 -24.24 -10.77
N LEU A 185 1.97 -24.39 -9.95
CA LEU A 185 0.63 -24.75 -10.42
C LEU A 185 0.09 -23.72 -11.40
N LYS A 186 0.25 -22.44 -11.11
CA LYS A 186 -0.27 -21.35 -11.94
C LYS A 186 0.43 -21.26 -13.29
N ASP A 187 1.76 -21.28 -13.31
CA ASP A 187 2.52 -20.82 -14.48
C ASP A 187 3.36 -21.92 -15.15
N HIS A 188 3.73 -22.99 -14.42
CA HIS A 188 4.74 -23.96 -14.89
C HIS A 188 4.29 -25.42 -14.94
N CYS A 189 3.19 -25.79 -14.28
CA CYS A 189 2.75 -27.19 -14.17
C CYS A 189 2.29 -27.75 -15.53
N PRO A 190 3.03 -28.69 -16.15
CA PRO A 190 2.69 -29.22 -17.47
C PRO A 190 1.42 -30.09 -17.45
N SER A 191 1.08 -30.62 -16.27
CA SER A 191 -0.09 -31.48 -16.04
C SER A 191 -1.33 -30.70 -15.57
N LEU A 192 -1.28 -29.37 -15.52
CA LEU A 192 -2.46 -28.58 -15.19
C LEU A 192 -3.43 -28.58 -16.37
N LEU A 193 -4.71 -28.88 -16.10
CA LEU A 193 -5.78 -28.74 -17.09
C LEU A 193 -6.13 -27.27 -17.31
N VAL A 194 -5.80 -26.75 -18.50
CA VAL A 194 -6.01 -25.35 -18.91
C VAL A 194 -6.97 -25.26 -20.10
N PRO A 195 -7.88 -24.26 -20.13
CA PRO A 195 -8.68 -23.97 -21.32
C PRO A 195 -7.85 -23.26 -22.39
N CYS A 196 -8.28 -23.37 -23.65
CA CYS A 196 -7.67 -22.61 -24.75
C CYS A 196 -7.89 -21.10 -24.59
N SER A 197 -6.91 -20.29 -25.01
CA SER A 197 -6.97 -18.83 -25.01
C SER A 197 -8.09 -18.26 -25.89
N PHE A 198 -8.52 -19.00 -26.93
CA PHE A 198 -9.64 -18.64 -27.80
C PHE A 198 -11.01 -19.08 -27.26
N ARG A 199 -11.12 -19.44 -25.96
CA ARG A 199 -12.39 -19.87 -25.35
C ARG A 199 -13.51 -18.85 -25.50
N GLU A 200 -13.21 -17.58 -25.28
CA GLU A 200 -14.20 -16.49 -25.41
C GLU A 200 -14.64 -16.27 -26.85
N ALA A 201 -13.76 -16.54 -27.81
CA ALA A 201 -14.09 -16.53 -29.23
C ALA A 201 -14.90 -17.77 -29.66
N GLY A 202 -15.01 -18.80 -28.81
CA GLY A 202 -15.84 -19.99 -29.02
C GLY A 202 -15.10 -21.33 -29.04
N CYS A 203 -13.78 -21.35 -28.82
CA CYS A 203 -13.04 -22.61 -28.75
C CYS A 203 -13.43 -23.41 -27.49
N ARG A 204 -13.66 -24.72 -27.65
CA ARG A 204 -14.09 -25.60 -26.56
C ARG A 204 -12.97 -26.46 -25.97
N PHE A 205 -11.75 -26.30 -26.46
CA PHE A 205 -10.62 -27.11 -26.01
C PHE A 205 -10.26 -26.82 -24.54
N LYS A 206 -10.09 -27.91 -23.79
CA LYS A 206 -9.54 -27.93 -22.44
C LYS A 206 -8.66 -29.17 -22.33
N GLY A 207 -7.39 -28.99 -22.01
CA GLY A 207 -6.40 -30.06 -22.01
C GLY A 207 -5.25 -29.75 -21.06
N LEU A 208 -4.28 -30.67 -20.98
CA LEU A 208 -3.09 -30.47 -20.15
C LEU A 208 -2.24 -29.34 -20.75
N ARG A 209 -1.57 -28.53 -19.93
CA ARG A 209 -0.78 -27.37 -20.39
C ARG A 209 0.22 -27.74 -21.48
N HIS A 210 0.93 -28.86 -21.36
CA HIS A 210 1.89 -29.30 -22.39
C HIS A 210 1.22 -29.65 -23.74
N SER A 211 -0.07 -30.01 -23.74
CA SER A 211 -0.83 -30.31 -24.96
C SER A 211 -1.44 -29.06 -25.60
N LEU A 212 -1.42 -27.92 -24.89
CA LEU A 212 -2.03 -26.67 -25.36
C LEU A 212 -1.28 -26.14 -26.58
N ASP A 213 0.05 -26.14 -26.57
CA ASP A 213 0.85 -25.61 -27.69
C ASP A 213 0.56 -26.38 -28.99
N LYS A 214 0.54 -27.73 -28.91
CA LYS A 214 0.15 -28.57 -30.03
C LYS A 214 -1.27 -28.26 -30.52
N HIS A 215 -2.23 -28.09 -29.61
CA HIS A 215 -3.59 -27.70 -29.98
C HIS A 215 -3.65 -26.33 -30.67
N LEU A 216 -2.91 -25.34 -30.18
CA LEU A 216 -2.86 -24.00 -30.76
C LEU A 216 -2.35 -24.04 -32.20
N ASP A 217 -1.28 -24.80 -32.45
CA ASP A 217 -0.71 -25.00 -33.78
C ASP A 217 -1.71 -25.70 -34.71
N GLU A 218 -2.21 -26.87 -34.32
CA GLU A 218 -3.13 -27.69 -35.13
C GLU A 218 -4.48 -27.00 -35.39
N SER A 219 -4.95 -26.17 -34.45
CA SER A 219 -6.25 -25.49 -34.54
C SER A 219 -6.16 -24.05 -35.04
N THR A 220 -5.00 -23.59 -35.50
CA THR A 220 -4.78 -22.21 -35.97
C THR A 220 -5.85 -21.74 -36.96
N LYS A 221 -6.16 -22.55 -37.98
CA LYS A 221 -7.19 -22.21 -38.98
C LYS A 221 -8.58 -22.06 -38.37
N SER A 222 -8.94 -22.92 -37.40
CA SER A 222 -10.20 -22.82 -36.68
C SER A 222 -10.26 -21.54 -35.84
N HIS A 223 -9.18 -21.25 -35.11
CA HIS A 223 -9.06 -20.03 -34.30
C HIS A 223 -9.16 -18.76 -35.15
N LEU A 224 -8.51 -18.71 -36.33
CA LEU A 224 -8.65 -17.59 -37.26
C LEU A 224 -10.10 -17.40 -37.73
N ASN A 225 -10.82 -18.47 -38.04
CA ASN A 225 -12.24 -18.38 -38.40
C ASN A 225 -13.13 -17.87 -37.25
N LEU A 226 -12.86 -18.30 -36.01
CA LEU A 226 -13.54 -17.77 -34.84
C LEU A 226 -13.26 -16.27 -34.69
N MET A 227 -12.01 -15.84 -34.85
CA MET A 227 -11.65 -14.42 -34.79
C MET A 227 -12.31 -13.61 -35.91
N CYS A 228 -12.35 -14.11 -37.15
CA CYS A 228 -13.10 -13.47 -38.23
C CYS A 228 -14.59 -13.32 -37.90
N THR A 229 -15.19 -14.33 -37.27
CA THR A 229 -16.59 -14.29 -36.83
C THR A 229 -16.80 -13.21 -35.77
N VAL A 230 -15.90 -13.10 -34.78
CA VAL A 230 -15.94 -12.05 -33.75
C VAL A 230 -15.79 -10.66 -34.38
N VAL A 231 -14.84 -10.47 -35.29
CA VAL A 231 -14.60 -9.20 -35.99
C VAL A 231 -15.83 -8.78 -36.80
N ASN A 232 -16.42 -9.70 -37.58
CA ASN A 232 -17.63 -9.40 -38.35
C ASN A 232 -18.82 -9.04 -37.44
N LYS A 233 -18.99 -9.76 -36.33
CA LYS A 233 -20.03 -9.46 -35.34
C LYS A 233 -19.82 -8.08 -34.72
N GLN A 234 -18.59 -7.74 -34.34
CA GLN A 234 -18.24 -6.42 -33.82
C GLN A 234 -18.49 -5.32 -34.86
N GLN A 235 -18.12 -5.54 -36.12
CA GLN A 235 -18.39 -4.59 -37.20
C GLN A 235 -19.89 -4.32 -37.36
N HIS A 236 -20.73 -5.36 -37.32
CA HIS A 236 -22.18 -5.20 -37.35
C HIS A 236 -22.71 -4.40 -36.14
N GLN A 237 -22.20 -4.68 -34.93
CA GLN A 237 -22.57 -3.93 -33.73
C GLN A 237 -22.17 -2.46 -33.82
N ILE A 238 -20.96 -2.16 -34.30
CA ILE A 238 -20.48 -0.78 -34.50
C ILE A 238 -21.36 -0.06 -35.52
N THR A 239 -21.68 -0.69 -36.65
CA THR A 239 -22.56 -0.11 -37.67
C THR A 239 -23.95 0.18 -37.09
N SER A 240 -24.53 -0.76 -36.34
CA SER A 240 -25.83 -0.57 -35.68
C SER A 240 -25.81 0.58 -34.68
N LEU A 241 -24.77 0.67 -33.85
CA LEU A 241 -24.58 1.76 -32.88
C LEU A 241 -24.41 3.11 -33.57
N LYS A 242 -23.61 3.19 -34.65
CA LYS A 242 -23.48 4.41 -35.46
C LYS A 242 -24.83 4.86 -36.01
N SER A 243 -25.63 3.93 -36.56
CA SER A 243 -26.98 4.26 -37.04
C SER A 243 -27.91 4.72 -35.92
N ALA A 244 -27.83 4.11 -34.73
CA ALA A 244 -28.62 4.53 -33.57
C ALA A 244 -28.23 5.93 -33.08
N LEU A 245 -26.93 6.22 -32.97
CA LEU A 245 -26.42 7.55 -32.62
C LEU A 245 -26.84 8.59 -33.66
N GLN A 246 -26.78 8.25 -34.95
CA GLN A 246 -27.24 9.15 -36.00
C GLN A 246 -28.72 9.47 -35.84
N ARG A 247 -29.57 8.49 -35.51
CA ARG A 247 -31.01 8.74 -35.25
C ARG A 247 -31.24 9.64 -34.04
N LEU A 248 -30.49 9.43 -32.96
CA LEU A 248 -30.60 10.26 -31.74
C LEU A 248 -30.10 11.70 -31.94
N SER A 249 -29.14 11.89 -32.85
CA SER A 249 -28.60 13.22 -33.17
C SER A 249 -29.47 14.02 -34.14
N LEU A 250 -30.57 13.46 -34.68
CA LEU A 250 -31.43 14.19 -35.60
C LEU A 250 -32.23 15.25 -34.86
N ASN A 251 -32.05 16.50 -35.27
CA ASN A 251 -32.85 17.60 -34.79
C ASN A 251 -34.27 17.50 -35.36
N GLN A 252 -35.28 17.46 -34.49
CA GLN A 252 -36.70 17.30 -34.84
C GLN A 252 -37.56 18.52 -34.45
N THR A 253 -36.92 19.67 -34.22
CA THR A 253 -37.60 20.89 -33.73
C THR A 253 -38.06 21.82 -34.85
N GLY A 254 -37.72 21.50 -36.11
CA GLY A 254 -37.87 22.41 -37.24
C GLY A 254 -36.92 23.61 -37.23
N THR A 255 -35.98 23.68 -36.28
CA THR A 255 -34.95 24.72 -36.24
C THR A 255 -33.56 24.10 -36.19
N LEU A 256 -32.80 24.19 -37.29
CA LEU A 256 -31.38 23.85 -37.34
C LEU A 256 -30.55 25.08 -36.96
N VAL A 257 -29.59 24.94 -36.04
CA VAL A 257 -28.50 25.90 -35.85
C VAL A 257 -27.20 25.22 -36.26
N TRP A 258 -26.63 25.64 -37.38
CA TRP A 258 -25.46 25.05 -37.98
C TRP A 258 -24.22 25.91 -37.71
N LYS A 259 -23.29 25.34 -36.94
CA LYS A 259 -21.96 25.89 -36.73
C LYS A 259 -21.04 25.43 -37.86
N ILE A 260 -20.48 26.37 -38.61
CA ILE A 260 -19.46 26.11 -39.62
C ILE A 260 -18.14 26.64 -39.08
N SER A 261 -17.30 25.72 -38.58
CA SER A 261 -15.94 26.00 -38.15
C SER A 261 -14.97 26.07 -39.33
N ASP A 262 -13.73 26.50 -39.08
CA ASP A 262 -12.64 26.55 -40.05
C ASP A 262 -12.95 27.41 -41.27
N TYR A 263 -13.63 28.54 -41.03
CA TYR A 263 -14.12 29.44 -42.08
C TYR A 263 -13.02 29.86 -43.05
N THR A 264 -11.85 30.26 -42.54
CA THR A 264 -10.73 30.75 -43.37
C THR A 264 -10.26 29.68 -44.36
N LEU A 265 -10.10 28.44 -43.90
CA LEU A 265 -9.71 27.32 -44.76
C LEU A 265 -10.79 27.04 -45.81
N LYS A 266 -12.04 26.85 -45.38
CA LYS A 266 -13.16 26.54 -46.29
C LYS A 266 -13.41 27.65 -47.29
N MET A 267 -13.22 28.91 -46.92
CA MET A 267 -13.33 30.05 -47.82
C MET A 267 -12.19 30.07 -48.85
N SER A 268 -10.96 29.70 -48.45
CA SER A 268 -9.84 29.59 -49.38
C SER A 268 -10.06 28.46 -50.40
N GLU A 269 -10.56 27.32 -49.95
CA GLU A 269 -10.93 26.19 -50.80
C GLU A 269 -12.09 26.57 -51.75
N ALA A 270 -13.09 27.30 -51.26
CA ALA A 270 -14.23 27.72 -52.08
C ALA A 270 -13.85 28.74 -53.17
N LYS A 271 -12.69 29.40 -53.05
CA LYS A 271 -12.16 30.28 -54.10
C LYS A 271 -11.36 29.55 -55.17
N THR A 272 -10.75 28.42 -54.82
CA THR A 272 -9.92 27.63 -55.74
C THR A 272 -10.71 26.52 -56.43
N LYS A 273 -11.70 25.96 -55.73
CA LYS A 273 -12.56 24.89 -56.23
C LYS A 273 -13.93 25.46 -56.60
N GLU A 274 -14.21 25.45 -57.90
CA GLU A 274 -15.53 25.83 -58.43
C GLU A 274 -16.62 24.92 -57.85
N GLY A 275 -17.75 25.53 -57.46
CA GLY A 275 -18.92 24.78 -56.93
C GLY A 275 -18.71 24.11 -55.57
N MET A 276 -17.81 24.60 -54.72
CA MET A 276 -17.63 24.04 -53.36
C MET A 276 -18.88 24.27 -52.48
N GLU A 277 -19.72 23.24 -52.37
CA GLU A 277 -20.90 23.21 -51.52
C GLU A 277 -20.56 22.66 -50.12
N LEU A 278 -20.89 23.42 -49.08
CA LEU A 278 -20.95 22.90 -47.71
C LEU A 278 -22.36 22.42 -47.41
N VAL A 279 -22.49 21.25 -46.79
CA VAL A 279 -23.78 20.63 -46.52
C VAL A 279 -23.95 20.39 -45.03
N SER A 280 -25.12 20.76 -44.49
CA SER A 280 -25.47 20.53 -43.09
C SER A 280 -25.88 19.07 -42.81
N PRO A 281 -25.83 18.64 -41.54
CA PRO A 281 -26.54 17.43 -41.12
C PRO A 281 -28.05 17.54 -41.45
N PRO A 282 -28.69 16.46 -41.92
CA PRO A 282 -30.14 16.45 -42.09
C PRO A 282 -30.88 16.75 -40.79
N PHE A 283 -32.00 17.44 -40.90
CA PHE A 283 -32.89 17.72 -39.77
C PHE A 283 -34.35 17.57 -40.19
N TYR A 284 -35.24 17.41 -39.23
CA TYR A 284 -36.66 17.25 -39.45
C TYR A 284 -37.43 18.48 -38.97
N THR A 285 -38.54 18.78 -39.68
CA THR A 285 -39.46 19.85 -39.30
C THR A 285 -40.22 19.56 -37.99
N SER A 286 -40.41 18.28 -37.67
CA SER A 286 -41.03 17.76 -36.45
C SER A 286 -40.62 16.29 -36.26
N GLN A 287 -40.99 15.63 -35.15
CA GLN A 287 -40.67 14.22 -34.88
C GLN A 287 -41.02 13.26 -36.03
N TYR A 288 -42.11 13.55 -36.75
CA TYR A 288 -42.62 12.77 -37.89
C TYR A 288 -42.78 13.65 -39.14
N GLY A 289 -41.92 14.67 -39.28
CA GLY A 289 -42.04 15.73 -40.29
C GLY A 289 -41.24 15.50 -41.56
N TYR A 290 -41.08 16.57 -42.36
CA TYR A 290 -40.25 16.57 -43.56
C TYR A 290 -38.78 16.53 -43.18
N LYS A 291 -37.98 15.77 -43.94
CA LYS A 291 -36.53 15.74 -43.80
C LYS A 291 -35.91 16.80 -44.71
N LEU A 292 -35.10 17.67 -44.13
CA LEU A 292 -34.50 18.81 -44.82
C LEU A 292 -32.99 18.80 -44.65
N GLN A 293 -32.30 19.44 -45.59
CA GLN A 293 -30.87 19.67 -45.52
C GLN A 293 -30.53 21.04 -46.11
N ALA A 294 -29.81 21.86 -45.33
CA ALA A 294 -29.32 23.15 -45.79
C ALA A 294 -27.94 23.01 -46.44
N SER A 295 -27.65 23.87 -47.40
CA SER A 295 -26.31 24.02 -47.97
C SER A 295 -25.89 25.47 -48.13
N VAL A 296 -24.57 25.67 -48.14
CA VAL A 296 -23.93 26.99 -48.17
C VAL A 296 -22.77 26.97 -49.17
N PHE A 297 -22.71 27.98 -50.03
CA PHE A 297 -21.53 28.27 -50.84
C PHE A 297 -20.88 29.53 -50.26
N LEU A 298 -19.73 29.37 -49.58
CA LEU A 298 -19.06 30.51 -48.91
C LEU A 298 -18.60 31.57 -49.91
N ASN A 299 -18.04 31.14 -51.04
CA ASN A 299 -17.65 32.00 -52.14
C ASN A 299 -18.78 32.21 -53.17
N GLY A 300 -20.01 31.85 -52.81
CA GLY A 300 -21.20 32.02 -53.61
C GLY A 300 -21.30 31.06 -54.80
N ASN A 301 -22.46 31.08 -55.45
CA ASN A 301 -22.72 30.37 -56.70
C ASN A 301 -23.69 31.19 -57.57
N GLY A 302 -23.71 30.90 -58.88
CA GLY A 302 -24.61 31.55 -59.83
C GLY A 302 -24.49 33.07 -59.77
N ALA A 303 -25.62 33.77 -59.58
CA ALA A 303 -25.65 35.22 -59.57
C ALA A 303 -24.84 35.89 -58.42
N GLY A 304 -24.47 35.15 -57.37
CA GLY A 304 -23.69 35.64 -56.23
C GLY A 304 -22.25 35.15 -56.19
N GLU A 305 -21.80 34.42 -57.21
CA GLU A 305 -20.47 33.84 -57.27
C GLU A 305 -19.36 34.89 -57.12
N GLY A 306 -18.35 34.56 -56.32
CA GLY A 306 -17.19 35.40 -56.01
C GLY A 306 -17.47 36.65 -55.16
N THR A 307 -18.74 36.98 -54.88
CA THR A 307 -19.13 38.27 -54.27
C THR A 307 -20.01 38.13 -53.04
N HIS A 308 -20.79 37.06 -52.95
CA HIS A 308 -21.73 36.79 -51.87
C HIS A 308 -21.52 35.40 -51.30
N MET A 309 -21.98 35.18 -50.08
CA MET A 309 -22.30 33.86 -49.57
C MET A 309 -23.72 33.51 -50.04
N SER A 310 -23.91 32.28 -50.51
CA SER A 310 -25.20 31.76 -50.98
C SER A 310 -25.70 30.67 -50.06
N VAL A 311 -27.01 30.59 -49.86
CA VAL A 311 -27.64 29.59 -48.96
C VAL A 311 -28.83 28.92 -49.63
N TYR A 312 -28.98 27.63 -49.42
CA TYR A 312 -30.04 26.81 -50.01
C TYR A 312 -30.61 25.81 -49.00
N ILE A 313 -31.82 25.33 -49.30
CA ILE A 313 -32.48 24.23 -48.60
C ILE A 313 -32.99 23.24 -49.64
N LYS A 314 -32.85 21.95 -49.34
CA LYS A 314 -33.44 20.85 -50.12
C LYS A 314 -34.25 19.94 -49.22
N ILE A 315 -35.31 19.39 -49.80
CA ILE A 315 -36.09 18.32 -49.20
C ILE A 315 -35.42 16.99 -49.55
N LEU A 316 -35.17 16.17 -48.54
CA LEU A 316 -34.62 14.83 -48.71
C LEU A 316 -35.73 13.78 -48.55
N PRO A 317 -35.61 12.60 -49.16
CA PRO A 317 -36.48 11.48 -48.88
C PRO A 317 -36.51 11.17 -47.37
N GLY A 318 -37.70 11.26 -46.79
CA GLY A 318 -37.98 11.04 -45.38
C GLY A 318 -38.74 9.74 -45.14
N GLU A 319 -38.63 9.21 -43.92
CA GLU A 319 -39.34 7.99 -43.52
C GLU A 319 -40.87 8.16 -43.49
N TYR A 320 -41.33 9.40 -43.34
CA TYR A 320 -42.75 9.75 -43.17
C TYR A 320 -43.39 10.39 -44.40
N ASP A 321 -42.69 10.46 -45.55
CA ASP A 321 -43.16 11.19 -46.73
C ASP A 321 -44.52 10.75 -47.25
N ALA A 322 -44.91 9.49 -47.00
CA ALA A 322 -46.23 8.95 -47.36
C ALA A 322 -47.39 9.50 -46.50
N LEU A 323 -47.10 10.03 -45.32
CA LEU A 323 -48.07 10.60 -44.37
C LEU A 323 -48.15 12.13 -44.45
N LEU A 324 -47.18 12.76 -45.11
CA LEU A 324 -47.05 14.21 -45.19
C LEU A 324 -47.85 14.79 -46.35
N ARG A 325 -48.21 16.06 -46.25
CA ARG A 325 -48.91 16.81 -47.31
C ARG A 325 -47.90 17.28 -48.36
N TRP A 326 -48.30 17.25 -49.62
CA TRP A 326 -47.46 17.69 -50.73
C TRP A 326 -48.26 18.61 -51.66
N PRO A 327 -47.61 19.63 -52.28
CA PRO A 327 -46.20 20.02 -52.11
C PRO A 327 -45.89 20.63 -50.72
N PHE A 328 -44.62 20.68 -50.35
CA PHE A 328 -44.17 21.29 -49.10
C PHE A 328 -44.50 22.80 -49.10
N ALA A 329 -45.17 23.27 -48.05
CA ALA A 329 -45.73 24.63 -47.98
C ALA A 329 -45.40 25.38 -46.68
N HIS A 330 -44.43 24.90 -45.88
CA HIS A 330 -44.04 25.57 -44.65
C HIS A 330 -43.07 26.71 -44.95
N SER A 331 -43.23 27.85 -44.27
CA SER A 331 -42.31 28.98 -44.42
C SER A 331 -40.93 28.60 -43.92
N VAL A 332 -39.90 28.99 -44.67
CA VAL A 332 -38.49 28.74 -44.34
C VAL A 332 -37.79 30.07 -44.16
N SER A 333 -37.00 30.19 -43.10
CA SER A 333 -36.17 31.36 -42.81
C SER A 333 -34.72 30.96 -42.57
N PHE A 334 -33.79 31.65 -43.23
CA PHE A 334 -32.37 31.61 -42.96
C PHE A 334 -31.98 32.78 -42.08
N THR A 335 -31.10 32.56 -41.12
CA THR A 335 -30.55 33.61 -40.26
C THR A 335 -29.06 33.42 -40.11
N LEU A 336 -28.25 34.36 -40.59
CA LEU A 336 -26.84 34.43 -40.26
C LEU A 336 -26.66 35.28 -39.01
N PHE A 337 -26.06 34.70 -37.98
CA PHE A 337 -25.90 35.37 -36.69
C PHE A 337 -24.72 36.34 -36.67
N ASP A 338 -24.97 37.56 -36.19
CA ASP A 338 -23.95 38.51 -35.76
C ASP A 338 -23.51 38.16 -34.33
N GLN A 339 -22.28 37.69 -34.16
CA GLN A 339 -21.74 37.13 -32.92
C GLN A 339 -21.19 38.23 -31.97
N SER A 340 -21.88 39.37 -31.94
CA SER A 340 -21.62 40.47 -31.01
C SER A 340 -21.62 39.96 -29.56
N SER A 341 -20.67 40.45 -28.73
CA SER A 341 -20.64 40.14 -27.30
C SER A 341 -21.83 40.73 -26.53
N VAL A 342 -22.53 41.70 -27.13
CA VAL A 342 -23.76 42.31 -26.63
C VAL A 342 -24.91 41.87 -27.55
N PRO A 343 -25.75 40.89 -27.16
CA PRO A 343 -26.78 40.31 -28.02
C PRO A 343 -27.79 41.33 -28.56
N GLU A 344 -28.10 42.37 -27.80
CA GLU A 344 -29.07 43.41 -28.19
C GLU A 344 -28.57 44.27 -29.35
N LYS A 345 -27.25 44.30 -29.58
CA LYS A 345 -26.61 45.04 -30.68
C LYS A 345 -26.38 44.18 -31.93
N ALA A 346 -26.62 42.87 -31.83
CA ALA A 346 -26.43 41.95 -32.94
C ALA A 346 -27.42 42.27 -34.07
N CYS A 347 -26.92 42.51 -35.29
CA CYS A 347 -27.77 42.66 -36.46
C CYS A 347 -27.61 41.44 -37.37
N ASN A 348 -28.42 40.43 -37.10
CA ASN A 348 -28.48 39.22 -37.90
C ASN A 348 -28.99 39.52 -39.31
N ILE A 349 -28.49 38.78 -40.31
CA ILE A 349 -29.05 38.81 -41.67
C ILE A 349 -30.12 37.73 -41.74
N VAL A 350 -31.33 38.11 -42.12
CA VAL A 350 -32.49 37.20 -42.20
C VAL A 350 -33.12 37.30 -43.58
N GLU A 351 -33.26 36.15 -44.24
CA GLU A 351 -34.06 36.01 -45.45
C GLU A 351 -35.07 34.89 -45.27
N SER A 352 -36.28 35.07 -45.77
CA SER A 352 -37.34 34.07 -45.63
C SER A 352 -38.21 34.01 -46.87
N PHE A 353 -38.76 32.84 -47.12
CA PHE A 353 -39.70 32.64 -48.21
C PHE A 353 -40.81 31.68 -47.78
N ILE A 354 -41.89 31.69 -48.55
CA ILE A 354 -42.96 30.70 -48.46
C ILE A 354 -42.90 29.92 -49.77
N PRO A 355 -42.73 28.58 -49.74
CA PRO A 355 -42.70 27.77 -50.94
C PRO A 355 -43.96 27.95 -51.78
N ASP A 356 -43.78 28.26 -53.07
CA ASP A 356 -44.89 28.24 -54.02
C ASP A 356 -45.21 26.78 -54.44
N PRO A 357 -46.49 26.38 -54.49
CA PRO A 357 -46.89 25.02 -54.87
C PRO A 357 -46.41 24.59 -56.26
N THR A 358 -46.12 25.53 -57.17
CA THR A 358 -45.63 25.25 -58.53
C THR A 358 -44.13 24.94 -58.59
N TRP A 359 -43.39 25.21 -57.52
CA TRP A 359 -41.94 25.01 -57.48
C TRP A 359 -41.58 23.52 -57.41
N LYS A 360 -40.76 23.05 -58.35
CA LYS A 360 -40.36 21.64 -58.46
C LYS A 360 -39.57 21.14 -57.25
N ASN A 361 -38.72 21.99 -56.66
CA ASN A 361 -37.87 21.65 -55.51
C ASN A 361 -38.66 21.29 -54.22
N PHE A 362 -39.96 21.60 -54.18
CA PHE A 362 -40.84 21.39 -53.04
C PHE A 362 -41.91 20.33 -53.28
N GLN A 363 -41.84 19.63 -54.41
CA GLN A 363 -42.64 18.43 -54.66
C GLN A 363 -42.13 17.25 -53.81
N ARG A 364 -42.93 16.19 -53.73
CA ARG A 364 -42.54 14.97 -53.03
C ARG A 364 -41.23 14.43 -53.64
N PRO A 365 -40.16 14.26 -52.85
CA PRO A 365 -38.86 13.85 -53.39
C PRO A 365 -38.94 12.43 -53.96
N SER A 366 -38.29 12.23 -55.11
CA SER A 366 -38.07 10.90 -55.70
C SER A 366 -36.84 10.23 -55.07
N LYS A 367 -36.55 8.96 -55.41
CA LYS A 367 -35.32 8.29 -54.96
C LYS A 367 -34.04 8.95 -55.48
N GLU A 368 -34.14 9.74 -56.55
CA GLU A 368 -33.06 10.56 -57.12
C GLU A 368 -33.37 12.04 -56.84
N PRO A 369 -32.71 12.67 -55.85
CA PRO A 369 -32.92 14.08 -55.56
C PRO A 369 -32.29 14.98 -56.64
N ASP A 370 -32.95 16.10 -56.96
CA ASP A 370 -32.39 17.16 -57.80
C ASP A 370 -31.04 17.67 -57.26
N SER A 371 -30.15 18.13 -58.15
CA SER A 371 -28.78 18.49 -57.80
C SER A 371 -28.66 19.74 -56.91
N LEU A 372 -29.60 20.69 -56.99
CA LEU A 372 -29.56 21.95 -56.23
C LEU A 372 -30.92 22.26 -55.57
N GLY A 373 -30.89 22.68 -54.31
CA GLY A 373 -32.07 23.13 -53.56
C GLY A 373 -32.57 24.52 -53.97
N PHE A 374 -33.58 25.02 -53.26
CA PHE A 374 -34.06 26.40 -53.41
C PHE A 374 -33.42 27.30 -52.36
N GLY A 375 -33.13 28.56 -52.71
CA GLY A 375 -32.46 29.47 -51.80
C GLY A 375 -32.08 30.81 -52.41
N PHE A 376 -31.09 31.45 -51.79
CA PHE A 376 -30.70 32.82 -52.08
C PHE A 376 -29.24 32.85 -52.57
N PRO A 377 -29.00 33.01 -53.88
CA PRO A 377 -27.64 33.14 -54.43
C PRO A 377 -26.89 34.36 -53.88
N ARG A 378 -27.59 35.45 -53.55
CA ARG A 378 -27.02 36.69 -53.00
C ARG A 378 -27.45 36.94 -51.55
N PHE A 379 -27.27 35.95 -50.68
CA PHE A 379 -27.76 36.03 -49.31
C PHE A 379 -26.99 37.04 -48.43
N ALA A 380 -25.66 37.01 -48.45
CA ALA A 380 -24.85 37.98 -47.69
C ALA A 380 -23.59 38.36 -48.48
N SER A 381 -23.39 39.65 -48.78
CA SER A 381 -22.20 40.07 -49.51
C SER A 381 -20.94 39.91 -48.67
N HIS A 382 -19.81 39.59 -49.31
CA HIS A 382 -18.52 39.44 -48.60
C HIS A 382 -18.08 40.74 -47.92
N GLU A 383 -18.51 41.89 -48.44
CA GLU A 383 -18.27 43.19 -47.79
C GLU A 383 -19.05 43.31 -46.47
N VAL A 384 -20.32 42.91 -46.45
CA VAL A 384 -21.14 42.95 -45.22
C VAL A 384 -20.61 41.96 -44.19
N LEU A 385 -20.20 40.76 -44.63
CA LEU A 385 -19.61 39.75 -43.75
C LEU A 385 -18.35 40.26 -43.01
N LYS A 386 -17.59 41.16 -43.63
CA LYS A 386 -16.39 41.78 -43.02
C LYS A 386 -16.69 42.96 -42.09
N LYS A 387 -17.86 43.60 -42.22
CA LYS A 387 -18.21 44.84 -41.49
C LYS A 387 -18.71 44.59 -40.06
N ARG A 388 -19.08 43.35 -39.70
CA ARG A 388 -19.67 42.97 -38.40
C ARG A 388 -19.12 41.64 -37.89
N HIS A 389 -19.57 41.19 -36.72
CA HIS A 389 -19.08 39.98 -36.06
C HIS A 389 -19.74 38.70 -36.57
N PHE A 390 -20.03 38.60 -37.87
CA PHE A 390 -20.60 37.37 -38.46
C PHE A 390 -19.60 36.21 -38.42
N ILE A 391 -18.31 36.51 -38.55
CA ILE A 391 -17.21 35.56 -38.44
C ILE A 391 -16.43 35.88 -37.16
N LYS A 392 -16.42 34.95 -36.21
CA LYS A 392 -15.70 35.08 -34.95
C LYS A 392 -15.07 33.74 -34.60
N ASP A 393 -13.84 33.78 -34.08
CA ASP A 393 -13.06 32.59 -33.73
C ASP A 393 -12.98 31.55 -34.86
N ASN A 394 -12.83 32.03 -36.11
CA ASN A 394 -12.82 31.22 -37.32
C ASN A 394 -14.12 30.42 -37.56
N THR A 395 -15.26 30.90 -37.06
CA THR A 395 -16.56 30.23 -37.15
C THR A 395 -17.70 31.16 -37.58
N ILE A 396 -18.70 30.61 -38.26
CA ILE A 396 -19.99 31.26 -38.55
C ILE A 396 -21.15 30.38 -38.07
N PHE A 397 -22.28 31.00 -37.75
CA PHE A 397 -23.50 30.29 -37.35
C PHE A 397 -24.67 30.66 -38.26
N LEU A 398 -25.20 29.65 -38.96
CA LEU A 398 -26.39 29.77 -39.78
C LEU A 398 -27.55 29.03 -39.13
N ARG A 399 -28.68 29.69 -38.92
CA ARG A 399 -29.92 29.05 -38.51
C ARG A 399 -30.86 28.90 -39.69
N VAL A 400 -31.49 27.73 -39.79
CA VAL A 400 -32.63 27.48 -40.67
C VAL A 400 -33.82 27.14 -39.79
N LYS A 401 -34.88 27.94 -39.86
CA LYS A 401 -36.12 27.71 -39.11
C LYS A 401 -37.29 27.53 -40.08
N VAL A 402 -38.03 26.44 -39.86
CA VAL A 402 -39.26 26.11 -40.59
C VAL A 402 -40.46 26.38 -39.69
N ASP A 403 -41.42 27.12 -40.20
CA ASP A 403 -42.63 27.50 -39.47
C ASP A 403 -43.88 26.90 -40.15
N PRO A 404 -44.54 25.90 -39.53
CA PRO A 404 -45.74 25.28 -40.07
C PRO A 404 -47.01 26.13 -39.88
N SER A 405 -46.97 27.21 -39.10
CA SER A 405 -48.15 28.06 -38.84
C SER A 405 -48.42 29.09 -39.95
N LYS A 406 -47.43 29.30 -40.83
CA LYS A 406 -47.49 30.24 -41.96
C LYS A 406 -47.61 29.47 -43.28
N ILE A 407 -48.75 28.79 -43.46
CA ILE A 407 -49.10 28.12 -44.71
C ILE A 407 -50.00 29.07 -45.51
N VAL A 408 -49.76 29.23 -46.82
CA VAL A 408 -50.73 29.89 -47.70
C VAL A 408 -51.98 29.03 -47.69
N ALA A 409 -53.07 29.55 -47.11
CA ALA A 409 -54.39 28.97 -47.32
C ALA A 409 -54.70 29.12 -48.81
N VAL A 410 -54.74 27.99 -49.52
CA VAL A 410 -55.32 27.91 -50.86
C VAL A 410 -56.82 27.71 -50.71
#